data_AF-A0A917FFD8-F1
#
_entry.id   AF-A0A917FFD8-F1
#
_cell.length_a   1.000
_cell.length_b   1.000
_cell.length_c   1.000
_cell.angle_alpha   90.00
_cell.angle_beta   90.00
_cell.angle_gamma   90.00
#
_symmetry.space_group_name_H-M   'P 1'
#
loop_
_entity.id
_entity.type
_entity.pdbx_description
1 polymer ?
#
loop_
_entity_poly.entity_id
_entity_poly.type
_entity_poly.pdbx_seq_one_letter_code
_entity_poly.pdbx_strand_id
1 'polypeptide(L)'
;MMKLSLIKKPVSVMMALVLLLSLTTGLFTIGPSTAKAASAEETRFLQLYAQLKDPASGYFSAEGIPYHAVETLMSEAPDYGHMTTSEAYSYWMWLEVLYGHHTGDWSKLESAWDNMEKYIIPINEGDGVQEQPTMSYYNPNSPATYAAEYAQLDQYPSQLSGKYAAGKDPLDAELKASYGNNQTYLMHWLVDVDNWYGFGNLLNPNHTAAYVNTFQRGEQESVWEAVPHPSQDDKSFGKAGEGFMSLFTKEGNAPAAQWRYTNATDADARAV
;
A
#
# COMPACT_ATOMS: atom_id res chain seq x y z
N MET A 1 -83.16 3.19 25.64
CA MET A 1 -82.65 3.34 24.26
C MET A 1 -81.18 3.74 24.31
N MET A 2 -80.26 2.81 24.07
CA MET A 2 -78.89 3.13 23.63
C MET A 2 -78.38 1.93 22.81
N LYS A 3 -78.05 2.18 21.54
CA LYS A 3 -77.74 1.16 20.52
C LYS A 3 -76.31 0.64 20.71
N LEU A 4 -76.14 -0.66 21.01
CA LEU A 4 -74.91 -1.39 20.74
C LEU A 4 -74.79 -1.59 19.21
N SER A 5 -74.12 -0.68 18.49
CA SER A 5 -73.87 -0.91 17.05
C SER A 5 -72.49 -0.50 16.54
N LEU A 6 -71.47 -0.38 17.39
CA LEU A 6 -70.16 0.13 16.97
C LEU A 6 -68.98 -0.86 17.03
N ILE A 7 -69.17 -2.10 17.52
CA ILE A 7 -68.05 -3.04 17.71
C ILE A 7 -67.88 -4.06 16.56
N LYS A 8 -68.83 -4.16 15.61
CA LYS A 8 -68.75 -5.18 14.54
C LYS A 8 -67.92 -4.78 13.31
N LYS A 9 -67.62 -3.49 13.09
CA LYS A 9 -66.85 -3.03 11.91
C LYS A 9 -65.31 -3.12 12.04
N PRO A 10 -64.66 -2.90 13.20
CA PRO A 10 -63.19 -2.93 13.25
C PRO A 10 -62.63 -4.37 13.18
N VAL A 11 -63.35 -5.37 13.68
CA VAL A 11 -62.89 -6.77 13.69
C VAL A 11 -62.90 -7.40 12.30
N SER A 12 -63.90 -7.10 11.46
CA SER A 12 -63.95 -7.60 10.07
C SER A 12 -62.88 -6.96 9.17
N VAL A 13 -62.51 -5.71 9.40
CA VAL A 13 -61.41 -5.06 8.68
C VAL A 13 -60.06 -5.62 9.12
N MET A 14 -59.88 -5.89 10.42
CA MET A 14 -58.65 -6.46 10.96
C MET A 14 -58.46 -7.94 10.53
N MET A 15 -59.53 -8.75 10.48
CA MET A 15 -59.46 -10.10 9.93
C MET A 15 -59.22 -10.12 8.42
N ALA A 16 -59.81 -9.20 7.66
CA ALA A 16 -59.54 -9.08 6.23
C ALA A 16 -58.08 -8.66 5.95
N LEU A 17 -57.52 -7.74 6.74
CA LEU A 17 -56.11 -7.37 6.65
C LEU A 17 -55.16 -8.50 7.03
N VAL A 18 -55.47 -9.30 8.05
CA VAL A 18 -54.67 -10.47 8.44
C VAL A 18 -54.72 -11.57 7.36
N LEU A 19 -55.90 -11.81 6.75
CA LEU A 19 -56.05 -12.73 5.62
C LEU A 19 -55.29 -12.23 4.38
N LEU A 20 -55.37 -10.95 4.05
CA LEU A 20 -54.62 -10.33 2.95
C LEU A 20 -53.10 -10.39 3.18
N LEU A 21 -52.63 -10.20 4.42
CA LEU A 21 -51.20 -10.32 4.76
C LEU A 21 -50.71 -11.77 4.69
N SER A 22 -51.54 -12.74 5.07
CA SER A 22 -51.21 -14.18 4.94
C SER A 22 -51.25 -14.69 3.50
N LEU A 23 -52.01 -14.03 2.61
CA LEU A 23 -52.06 -14.33 1.17
C LEU A 23 -50.89 -13.73 0.39
N THR A 24 -50.30 -12.61 0.86
CA THR A 24 -49.12 -12.01 0.21
C THR A 24 -47.80 -12.62 0.67
N THR A 25 -47.72 -13.24 1.85
CA THR A 25 -46.54 -14.02 2.27
C THR A 25 -46.38 -15.34 1.52
N GLY A 26 -47.43 -15.83 0.84
CA GLY A 26 -47.38 -17.05 0.01
C GLY A 26 -46.87 -16.85 -1.42
N LEU A 27 -46.65 -15.60 -1.85
CA LEU A 27 -46.20 -15.26 -3.21
C LEU A 27 -44.69 -14.99 -3.30
N PHE A 28 -43.99 -14.88 -2.16
CA PHE A 28 -42.54 -14.92 -2.13
C PHE A 28 -42.09 -16.35 -1.83
N THR A 29 -42.20 -17.21 -2.85
CA THR A 29 -41.32 -18.37 -2.91
C THR A 29 -39.89 -17.85 -3.07
N ILE A 30 -39.23 -17.55 -1.96
CA ILE A 30 -37.77 -17.65 -1.90
C ILE A 30 -37.52 -19.14 -2.09
N GLY A 31 -37.45 -19.59 -3.34
CA GLY A 31 -36.96 -20.92 -3.64
C GLY A 31 -35.62 -21.06 -2.92
N PRO A 32 -35.27 -22.25 -2.38
CA PRO A 32 -33.93 -22.44 -1.87
C PRO A 32 -32.97 -21.95 -2.96
N SER A 33 -32.09 -21.02 -2.61
CA SER A 33 -31.00 -20.65 -3.50
C SER A 33 -30.33 -21.97 -3.86
N THR A 34 -30.45 -22.37 -5.13
CA THR A 34 -29.75 -23.54 -5.61
C THR A 34 -28.28 -23.20 -5.45
N ALA A 35 -27.63 -23.82 -4.47
CA ALA A 35 -26.20 -23.68 -4.28
C ALA A 35 -25.56 -24.06 -5.62
N LYS A 36 -25.04 -23.05 -6.33
CA LYS A 36 -24.31 -23.27 -7.56
C LYS A 36 -23.06 -24.03 -7.13
N ALA A 37 -22.89 -25.25 -7.62
CA ALA A 37 -21.65 -25.99 -7.38
C ALA A 37 -20.48 -25.13 -7.90
N ALA A 38 -19.45 -24.95 -7.07
CA ALA A 38 -18.24 -24.23 -7.46
C ALA A 38 -17.67 -24.85 -8.75
N SER A 39 -17.15 -24.01 -9.65
CA SER A 39 -16.43 -24.54 -10.82
C SER A 39 -15.12 -25.21 -10.40
N ALA A 40 -14.50 -25.98 -11.30
CA ALA A 40 -13.17 -26.53 -11.05
C ALA A 40 -12.13 -25.42 -10.85
N GLU A 41 -12.26 -24.32 -11.57
CA GLU A 41 -11.40 -23.14 -11.48
C GLU A 41 -11.59 -22.41 -10.14
N GLU A 42 -12.83 -22.19 -9.71
CA GLU A 42 -13.14 -21.61 -8.40
C GLU A 42 -12.59 -22.49 -7.26
N THR A 43 -12.75 -23.81 -7.37
CA THR A 43 -12.21 -24.76 -6.38
C THR A 43 -10.68 -24.66 -6.30
N ARG A 44 -10.00 -24.60 -7.45
CA ARG A 44 -8.54 -24.46 -7.52
C ARG A 44 -8.07 -23.11 -6.97
N PHE A 45 -8.78 -22.04 -7.30
CA PHE A 45 -8.50 -20.70 -6.76
C PHE A 45 -8.57 -20.71 -5.23
N LEU A 46 -9.68 -21.19 -4.66
CA LEU A 46 -9.85 -21.24 -3.21
C LEU A 46 -8.83 -22.16 -2.52
N GLN A 47 -8.41 -23.23 -3.19
CA GLN A 47 -7.32 -24.08 -2.69
C GLN A 47 -5.98 -23.33 -2.64
N LEU A 48 -5.60 -22.63 -3.71
CA LEU A 48 -4.35 -21.86 -3.76
C LEU A 48 -4.39 -20.67 -2.79
N TYR A 49 -5.54 -19.99 -2.68
CA TYR A 49 -5.76 -18.95 -1.68
C TYR A 49 -5.51 -19.48 -0.27
N ALA A 50 -6.11 -20.63 0.08
CA ALA A 50 -5.91 -21.22 1.40
C ALA A 50 -4.44 -21.57 1.66
N GLN A 51 -3.69 -22.02 0.65
CA GLN A 51 -2.25 -22.28 0.77
C GLN A 51 -1.44 -21.00 0.99
N LEU A 52 -1.71 -19.95 0.23
CA LEU A 52 -1.02 -18.66 0.36
C LEU A 52 -1.28 -18.00 1.72
N LYS A 53 -2.51 -18.12 2.24
CA LYS A 53 -2.93 -17.50 3.51
C LYS A 53 -2.67 -18.37 4.75
N ASP A 54 -2.26 -19.62 4.59
CA ASP A 54 -1.87 -20.48 5.71
C ASP A 54 -0.60 -19.93 6.36
N PRO A 55 -0.61 -19.54 7.64
CA PRO A 55 0.60 -19.07 8.33
C PRO A 55 1.75 -20.09 8.29
N ALA A 56 1.45 -21.39 8.17
CA ALA A 56 2.48 -22.42 8.04
C ALA A 56 3.23 -22.38 6.69
N SER A 57 2.67 -21.71 5.68
CA SER A 57 3.31 -21.55 4.36
C SER A 57 4.35 -20.42 4.33
N GLY A 58 4.34 -19.49 5.30
CA GLY A 58 5.39 -18.48 5.45
C GLY A 58 5.37 -17.31 4.45
N TYR A 59 4.29 -17.09 3.70
CA TYR A 59 4.19 -15.98 2.74
C TYR A 59 4.06 -14.59 3.39
N PHE A 60 3.67 -14.52 4.65
CA PHE A 60 3.45 -13.28 5.39
C PHE A 60 4.31 -13.24 6.64
N SER A 61 4.79 -12.04 6.99
CA SER A 61 5.52 -11.78 8.23
C SER A 61 4.63 -11.84 9.46
N ALA A 62 5.24 -11.75 10.64
CA ALA A 62 4.52 -11.63 11.91
C ALA A 62 3.64 -10.37 11.99
N GLU A 63 3.95 -9.32 11.23
CA GLU A 63 3.20 -8.07 11.13
C GLU A 63 2.09 -8.13 10.06
N GLY A 64 1.94 -9.28 9.38
CA GLY A 64 0.92 -9.50 8.35
C GLY A 64 1.28 -8.92 6.98
N ILE A 65 2.56 -8.63 6.75
CA ILE A 65 3.08 -8.05 5.50
C ILE A 65 3.48 -9.20 4.56
N PRO A 66 3.05 -9.22 3.28
CA PRO A 66 3.48 -10.24 2.34
C PRO A 66 4.97 -10.09 2.04
N TYR A 67 5.76 -11.16 2.10
CA TYR A 67 7.13 -11.15 1.58
C TYR A 67 7.13 -11.22 0.05
N HIS A 68 8.25 -10.86 -0.58
CA HIS A 68 8.48 -11.10 -2.00
C HIS A 68 8.51 -12.61 -2.31
N ALA A 69 9.17 -13.38 -1.45
CA ALA A 69 9.22 -14.84 -1.51
C ALA A 69 9.27 -15.46 -0.11
N VAL A 70 8.84 -16.73 0.00
CA VAL A 70 9.02 -17.53 1.22
C VAL A 70 10.50 -17.83 1.47
N GLU A 71 11.25 -18.07 0.39
CA GLU A 71 12.68 -18.32 0.45
C GLU A 71 13.46 -17.00 0.59
N THR A 72 14.38 -16.95 1.55
CA THR A 72 15.16 -15.74 1.85
C THR A 72 16.33 -15.48 0.88
N LEU A 73 16.95 -16.54 0.34
CA LEU A 73 18.10 -16.43 -0.56
C LEU A 73 17.62 -16.21 -2.00
N MET A 74 17.38 -14.96 -2.34
CA MET A 74 16.82 -14.54 -3.62
C MET A 74 17.32 -13.12 -3.95
N SER A 75 17.65 -12.87 -5.22
CA SER A 75 18.07 -11.55 -5.74
C SER A 75 17.69 -11.42 -7.23
N GLU A 76 16.78 -10.50 -7.56
CA GLU A 76 16.24 -10.32 -8.93
C GLU A 76 15.68 -8.91 -9.21
N ALA A 77 15.13 -8.25 -8.19
CA ALA A 77 14.79 -6.83 -8.18
C ALA A 77 14.87 -6.29 -6.73
N PRO A 78 14.15 -6.86 -5.75
CA PRO A 78 14.69 -6.94 -4.40
C PRO A 78 15.93 -7.85 -4.40
N ASP A 79 16.77 -7.70 -3.38
CA ASP A 79 18.04 -8.43 -3.22
C ASP A 79 18.02 -9.39 -2.02
N TYR A 80 16.86 -9.55 -1.38
CA TYR A 80 16.57 -10.47 -0.30
C TYR A 80 15.09 -10.88 -0.34
N GLY A 81 14.79 -12.16 -0.12
CA GLY A 81 13.42 -12.68 -0.35
C GLY A 81 12.37 -12.19 0.63
N HIS A 82 12.77 -11.79 1.85
CA HIS A 82 11.88 -11.20 2.85
C HIS A 82 11.88 -9.66 2.82
N MET A 83 12.41 -9.07 1.75
CA MET A 83 11.91 -7.75 1.36
C MET A 83 10.45 -7.89 0.92
N THR A 84 9.71 -6.80 0.94
CA THR A 84 8.44 -6.70 0.22
C THR A 84 8.47 -5.53 -0.73
N THR A 85 7.53 -5.53 -1.67
CA THR A 85 7.42 -4.53 -2.70
C THR A 85 6.00 -3.99 -2.78
N SER A 86 5.84 -2.79 -3.31
CA SER A 86 4.52 -2.28 -3.70
C SER A 86 3.84 -3.22 -4.71
N GLU A 87 4.62 -3.92 -5.54
CA GLU A 87 4.14 -5.00 -6.41
C GLU A 87 3.45 -6.09 -5.59
N ALA A 88 4.10 -6.65 -4.56
CA ALA A 88 3.53 -7.71 -3.71
C ALA A 88 2.22 -7.26 -3.04
N TYR A 89 2.15 -6.02 -2.54
CA TYR A 89 0.91 -5.45 -2.02
C TYR A 89 -0.19 -5.35 -3.07
N SER A 90 0.14 -4.89 -4.28
CA SER A 90 -0.84 -4.77 -5.37
C SER A 90 -1.39 -6.13 -5.84
N TYR A 91 -0.55 -7.17 -5.87
CA TYR A 91 -1.00 -8.55 -6.12
C TYR A 91 -1.81 -9.12 -4.95
N TRP A 92 -1.47 -8.76 -3.71
CA TRP A 92 -2.25 -9.17 -2.55
C TRP A 92 -3.67 -8.57 -2.60
N MET A 93 -3.82 -7.28 -2.94
CA MET A 93 -5.14 -6.68 -3.16
C MET A 93 -5.93 -7.40 -4.26
N TRP A 94 -5.29 -7.71 -5.39
CA TRP A 94 -5.94 -8.48 -6.46
C TRP A 94 -6.41 -9.86 -5.97
N LEU A 95 -5.59 -10.58 -5.19
CA LEU A 95 -5.95 -11.86 -4.58
C LEU A 95 -7.20 -11.72 -3.70
N GLU A 96 -7.25 -10.72 -2.82
CA GLU A 96 -8.36 -10.52 -1.89
C GLU A 96 -9.64 -10.03 -2.60
N VAL A 97 -9.54 -9.29 -3.71
CA VAL A 97 -10.70 -8.95 -4.56
C VAL A 97 -11.35 -10.20 -5.14
N LEU A 98 -10.55 -11.12 -5.69
CA LEU A 98 -11.08 -12.38 -6.24
C LEU A 98 -11.66 -13.27 -5.14
N TYR A 99 -11.04 -13.29 -3.95
CA TYR A 99 -11.57 -14.01 -2.79
C TYR A 99 -12.90 -13.42 -2.33
N GLY A 100 -12.99 -12.10 -2.18
CA GLY A 100 -14.22 -11.39 -1.84
C GLY A 100 -15.32 -11.61 -2.88
N HIS A 101 -14.97 -11.67 -4.17
CA HIS A 101 -15.92 -12.01 -5.25
C HIS A 101 -16.54 -13.40 -5.07
N HIS A 102 -15.72 -14.41 -4.77
CA HIS A 102 -16.19 -15.80 -4.64
C HIS A 102 -16.93 -16.06 -3.32
N THR A 103 -16.54 -15.41 -2.24
CA THR A 103 -17.03 -15.72 -0.88
C THR A 103 -18.05 -14.71 -0.35
N GLY A 104 -18.06 -13.49 -0.89
CA GLY A 104 -18.80 -12.36 -0.35
C GLY A 104 -18.13 -11.71 0.89
N ASP A 105 -16.97 -12.18 1.32
CA ASP A 105 -16.20 -11.62 2.44
C ASP A 105 -15.17 -10.59 1.94
N TRP A 106 -15.52 -9.31 2.04
CA TRP A 106 -14.65 -8.19 1.65
C TRP A 106 -13.74 -7.70 2.77
N SER A 107 -13.88 -8.23 4.00
CA SER A 107 -13.07 -7.80 5.15
C SER A 107 -11.58 -8.06 4.96
N LYS A 108 -11.23 -9.05 4.13
CA LYS A 108 -9.84 -9.38 3.80
C LYS A 108 -9.18 -8.34 2.90
N LEU A 109 -9.93 -7.78 1.96
CA LEU A 109 -9.47 -6.68 1.12
C LEU A 109 -9.26 -5.41 1.95
N GLU A 110 -10.23 -5.08 2.81
CA GLU A 110 -10.12 -3.95 3.75
C GLU A 110 -8.87 -4.08 4.63
N SER A 111 -8.65 -5.28 5.22
CA SER A 111 -7.47 -5.55 6.03
C SER A 111 -6.14 -5.45 5.26
N ALA A 112 -6.14 -5.83 3.97
CA ALA A 112 -4.96 -5.70 3.11
C ALA A 112 -4.65 -4.23 2.79
N TRP A 113 -5.69 -3.42 2.56
CA TRP A 113 -5.55 -1.98 2.36
C TRP A 113 -5.05 -1.27 3.62
N ASP A 114 -5.62 -1.59 4.79
CA ASP A 114 -5.18 -1.04 6.09
C ASP A 114 -3.70 -1.39 6.36
N ASN A 115 -3.28 -2.61 6.03
CA ASN A 115 -1.88 -3.05 6.18
C ASN A 115 -0.95 -2.28 5.22
N MET A 116 -1.36 -2.09 3.96
CA MET A 116 -0.64 -1.31 2.96
C MET A 116 -0.43 0.14 3.42
N GLU A 117 -1.50 0.81 3.87
CA GLU A 117 -1.41 2.18 4.38
C GLU A 117 -0.42 2.27 5.54
N LYS A 118 -0.46 1.30 6.46
CA LYS A 118 0.36 1.31 7.68
C LYS A 118 1.86 1.07 7.43
N TYR A 119 2.22 0.22 6.48
CA TYR A 119 3.61 -0.28 6.39
C TYR A 119 4.34 0.10 5.11
N ILE A 120 3.64 0.53 4.05
CA ILE A 120 4.31 0.83 2.77
C ILE A 120 3.94 2.19 2.16
N ILE A 121 2.88 2.86 2.61
CA ILE A 121 2.59 4.26 2.22
C ILE A 121 3.13 5.19 3.32
N PRO A 122 4.14 6.03 3.06
CA PRO A 122 4.78 6.82 4.12
C PRO A 122 3.98 8.08 4.47
N ILE A 123 2.77 7.92 4.98
CA ILE A 123 1.86 9.02 5.35
C ILE A 123 1.65 9.07 6.88
N ASN A 124 0.78 9.95 7.33
CA ASN A 124 0.17 9.81 8.65
C ASN A 124 -1.18 9.14 8.46
N GLU A 125 -1.28 7.86 8.77
CA GLU A 125 -2.51 7.06 8.67
C GLU A 125 -3.46 7.26 9.88
N GLY A 126 -3.27 8.35 10.63
CA GLY A 126 -4.00 8.64 11.86
C GLY A 126 -3.34 8.11 13.13
N ASP A 127 -2.12 7.57 13.04
CA ASP A 127 -1.31 7.09 14.15
C ASP A 127 -0.53 8.24 14.86
N GLY A 128 -0.52 9.43 14.27
CA GLY A 128 0.19 10.60 14.80
C GLY A 128 1.65 10.72 14.36
N VAL A 129 2.16 9.79 13.56
CA VAL A 129 3.53 9.78 13.04
C VAL A 129 3.58 10.51 11.70
N GLN A 130 4.65 11.27 11.46
CA GLN A 130 4.84 12.03 10.23
C GLN A 130 6.02 11.44 9.46
N GLU A 131 5.74 10.68 8.40
CA GLU A 131 6.76 9.98 7.63
C GLU A 131 7.25 10.75 6.39
N GLN A 132 6.61 11.87 6.05
CA GLN A 132 7.06 12.86 5.05
C GLN A 132 7.26 14.25 5.70
N PRO A 133 8.12 14.38 6.73
CA PRO A 133 8.29 15.64 7.44
C PRO A 133 8.83 16.70 6.49
N THR A 134 8.33 17.94 6.56
CA THR A 134 8.74 19.05 5.67
C THR A 134 8.27 18.99 4.21
N MET A 135 7.38 18.05 3.85
CA MET A 135 6.72 18.06 2.52
C MET A 135 6.00 19.40 2.23
N SER A 136 5.58 20.10 3.28
CA SER A 136 5.02 21.46 3.20
C SER A 136 6.01 22.53 2.69
N TYR A 137 7.31 22.27 2.67
CA TYR A 137 8.34 23.17 2.13
C TYR A 137 8.51 23.04 0.62
N TYR A 138 7.86 22.06 0.00
CA TYR A 138 7.88 21.86 -1.44
C TYR A 138 7.52 23.14 -2.21
N ASN A 139 8.33 23.45 -3.23
CA ASN A 139 8.11 24.59 -4.11
C ASN A 139 7.71 24.08 -5.51
N PRO A 140 6.43 24.20 -5.91
CA PRO A 140 5.97 23.75 -7.23
C PRO A 140 6.57 24.54 -8.39
N ASN A 141 7.19 25.70 -8.14
CA ASN A 141 7.91 26.46 -9.18
C ASN A 141 9.38 26.05 -9.31
N SER A 142 9.88 25.19 -8.42
CA SER A 142 11.23 24.63 -8.48
C SER A 142 11.23 23.23 -7.81
N PRO A 143 10.59 22.23 -8.42
CA PRO A 143 10.34 20.92 -7.80
C PRO A 143 11.59 20.17 -7.34
N ALA A 144 12.71 20.31 -8.07
CA ALA A 144 13.96 19.63 -7.77
C ALA A 144 15.16 20.39 -8.36
N THR A 145 16.37 19.96 -7.99
CA THR A 145 17.63 20.43 -8.60
C THR A 145 18.16 19.40 -9.57
N TYR A 146 18.46 19.81 -10.81
CA TYR A 146 18.98 18.91 -11.83
C TYR A 146 20.36 18.31 -11.46
N ALA A 147 20.45 16.98 -11.58
CA ALA A 147 21.67 16.19 -11.70
C ALA A 147 21.55 15.29 -12.94
N ALA A 148 22.69 14.94 -13.55
CA ALA A 148 22.70 14.06 -14.71
C ALA A 148 22.68 12.59 -14.29
N GLU A 149 22.00 11.75 -15.04
CA GLU A 149 22.24 10.31 -15.01
C GLU A 149 23.49 9.97 -15.81
N TYR A 150 24.06 8.80 -15.52
CA TYR A 150 25.22 8.26 -16.21
C TYR A 150 25.00 6.80 -16.58
N ALA A 151 25.70 6.38 -17.64
CA ALA A 151 25.62 5.01 -18.15
C ALA A 151 26.40 4.00 -17.28
N GLN A 152 27.34 4.47 -16.45
CA GLN A 152 28.15 3.62 -15.57
C GLN A 152 28.07 4.13 -14.12
N LEU A 153 27.98 3.19 -13.19
CA LEU A 153 27.83 3.46 -11.76
C LEU A 153 29.06 4.11 -11.12
N ASP A 154 30.26 3.97 -11.71
CA ASP A 154 31.51 4.60 -11.28
C ASP A 154 31.58 6.11 -11.58
N GLN A 155 30.63 6.63 -12.36
CA GLN A 155 30.51 8.06 -12.66
C GLN A 155 29.73 8.83 -11.58
N TYR A 156 29.10 8.11 -10.65
CA TYR A 156 28.44 8.69 -9.48
C TYR A 156 29.47 8.94 -8.35
N PRO A 157 29.27 9.96 -7.48
CA PRO A 157 28.07 10.78 -7.33
C PRO A 157 27.88 11.85 -8.42
N SER A 158 26.64 12.02 -8.85
CA SER A 158 26.25 13.03 -9.83
C SER A 158 26.19 14.42 -9.21
N GLN A 159 26.63 15.44 -9.95
CA GLN A 159 26.62 16.82 -9.47
C GLN A 159 25.20 17.39 -9.49
N LEU A 160 24.68 17.78 -8.33
CA LEU A 160 23.54 18.70 -8.24
C LEU A 160 24.00 20.05 -8.79
N SER A 161 23.68 20.31 -10.06
CA SER A 161 24.24 21.42 -10.83
C SER A 161 23.21 22.50 -11.12
N GLY A 162 21.92 22.15 -11.14
CA GLY A 162 20.87 23.07 -11.59
C GLY A 162 21.08 23.56 -13.03
N LYS A 163 21.90 22.84 -13.82
CA LYS A 163 22.26 23.23 -15.20
C LYS A 163 21.02 23.44 -16.07
N TYR A 164 19.98 22.63 -15.83
CA TYR A 164 18.65 22.80 -16.41
C TYR A 164 17.68 23.15 -15.30
N ALA A 165 16.94 24.25 -15.48
CA ALA A 165 15.89 24.64 -14.56
C ALA A 165 14.75 23.61 -14.61
N ALA A 166 14.27 23.19 -13.45
CA ALA A 166 13.09 22.34 -13.37
C ALA A 166 11.85 23.07 -13.90
N GLY A 167 10.95 22.33 -14.54
CA GLY A 167 9.63 22.84 -14.91
C GLY A 167 8.77 23.13 -13.69
N LYS A 168 7.58 23.71 -13.91
CA LYS A 168 6.59 23.88 -12.85
C LYS A 168 5.77 22.62 -12.69
N ASP A 169 5.49 22.23 -11.45
CA ASP A 169 4.48 21.22 -11.14
C ASP A 169 3.08 21.85 -11.13
N PRO A 170 2.19 21.46 -12.05
CA PRO A 170 0.83 21.98 -12.11
C PRO A 170 -0.14 21.32 -11.13
N LEU A 171 0.21 20.20 -10.49
CA LEU A 171 -0.73 19.37 -9.71
C LEU A 171 -0.69 19.65 -8.20
N ASP A 172 0.42 20.11 -7.64
CA ASP A 172 0.56 20.36 -6.18
C ASP A 172 -0.58 21.22 -5.60
N ALA A 173 -1.01 22.26 -6.31
CA ALA A 173 -2.10 23.12 -5.84
C ALA A 173 -3.46 22.40 -5.82
N GLU A 174 -3.73 21.56 -6.82
CA GLU A 174 -4.97 20.79 -6.92
C GLU A 174 -5.02 19.69 -5.84
N LEU A 175 -3.90 18.99 -5.62
CA LEU A 175 -3.78 17.97 -4.58
C LEU A 175 -3.97 18.58 -3.19
N LYS A 176 -3.31 19.71 -2.88
CA LYS A 176 -3.52 20.45 -1.63
C LYS A 176 -4.96 20.88 -1.42
N ALA A 177 -5.60 21.40 -2.47
CA ALA A 177 -6.99 21.82 -2.40
C ALA A 177 -7.95 20.65 -2.15
N SER A 178 -7.66 19.48 -2.70
CA SER A 178 -8.51 18.29 -2.60
C SER A 178 -8.34 17.54 -1.29
N TYR A 179 -7.10 17.38 -0.82
CA TYR A 179 -6.76 16.51 0.31
C TYR A 179 -6.27 17.27 1.55
N GLY A 180 -6.18 18.60 1.48
CA GLY A 180 -5.76 19.46 2.59
C GLY A 180 -4.25 19.45 2.88
N ASN A 181 -3.48 18.63 2.16
CA ASN A 181 -2.03 18.51 2.27
C ASN A 181 -1.42 18.01 0.94
N ASN A 182 -0.09 17.93 0.87
CA ASN A 182 0.65 17.40 -0.28
C ASN A 182 1.55 16.21 0.08
N GLN A 183 1.24 15.49 1.15
CA GLN A 183 1.88 14.20 1.38
C GLN A 183 1.52 13.27 0.24
N THR A 184 2.52 12.56 -0.26
CA THR A 184 2.34 11.65 -1.38
C THR A 184 1.68 10.37 -0.86
N TYR A 185 0.42 10.14 -1.23
CA TYR A 185 -0.32 8.91 -0.96
C TYR A 185 -0.05 7.89 -2.08
N LEU A 186 1.18 7.37 -2.11
CA LEU A 186 1.62 6.32 -3.01
C LEU A 186 2.51 5.35 -2.21
N MET A 187 2.51 4.09 -2.59
CA MET A 187 3.38 3.11 -1.96
C MET A 187 4.85 3.43 -2.23
N HIS A 188 5.70 3.37 -1.21
CA HIS A 188 7.11 3.19 -1.43
C HIS A 188 7.34 1.83 -2.09
N TRP A 189 8.29 1.72 -3.02
CA TRP A 189 8.43 0.51 -3.80
C TRP A 189 9.05 -0.67 -3.05
N LEU A 190 9.85 -0.43 -2.00
CA LEU A 190 10.63 -1.46 -1.30
C LEU A 190 10.64 -1.26 0.22
N VAL A 191 10.36 -2.33 0.96
CA VAL A 191 10.39 -2.33 2.43
C VAL A 191 11.15 -3.56 2.92
N ASP A 192 12.06 -3.35 3.87
CA ASP A 192 12.74 -4.42 4.60
C ASP A 192 11.85 -4.85 5.76
N VAL A 193 11.10 -5.93 5.56
CA VAL A 193 10.02 -6.36 6.46
C VAL A 193 10.55 -6.86 7.80
N ASP A 194 11.70 -7.52 7.77
CA ASP A 194 12.30 -8.16 8.96
C ASP A 194 13.40 -7.29 9.60
N ASN A 195 13.60 -6.06 9.11
CA ASN A 195 14.75 -5.21 9.44
C ASN A 195 16.08 -5.95 9.29
N TRP A 196 16.20 -6.75 8.22
CA TRP A 196 17.36 -7.56 7.92
C TRP A 196 18.63 -6.73 7.69
N TYR A 197 18.49 -5.56 7.06
CA TYR A 197 19.58 -4.60 6.88
C TYR A 197 19.98 -3.90 8.20
N GLY A 198 19.10 -3.89 9.20
CA GLY A 198 19.37 -3.34 10.52
C GLY A 198 19.31 -1.80 10.60
N PHE A 199 18.79 -1.12 9.59
CA PHE A 199 18.63 0.34 9.61
C PHE A 199 17.53 0.80 10.58
N GLY A 200 16.48 -0.02 10.74
CA GLY A 200 15.26 0.36 11.46
C GLY A 200 14.41 1.41 10.72
N ASN A 201 13.19 1.62 11.22
CA ASN A 201 12.31 2.68 10.75
C ASN A 201 12.45 3.91 11.66
N LEU A 202 13.21 4.91 11.22
CA LEU A 202 13.54 6.09 12.02
C LEU A 202 12.30 6.90 12.42
N LEU A 203 11.38 7.12 11.48
CA LEU A 203 10.21 7.95 11.68
C LEU A 203 9.08 7.19 12.37
N ASN A 204 8.99 5.86 12.21
CA ASN A 204 8.10 4.99 12.96
C ASN A 204 8.82 3.81 13.65
N PRO A 205 9.60 4.03 14.73
CA PRO A 205 10.41 2.99 15.38
C PRO A 205 9.65 1.82 16.01
N ASN A 206 8.31 1.87 16.04
CA ASN A 206 7.48 0.77 16.53
C ASN A 206 7.25 -0.29 15.44
N HIS A 207 7.54 0.01 14.17
CA HIS A 207 7.46 -0.93 13.07
C HIS A 207 8.79 -1.66 12.90
N THR A 208 8.74 -2.98 12.74
CA THR A 208 9.92 -3.75 12.31
C THR A 208 10.22 -3.43 10.85
N ALA A 209 9.17 -3.40 10.02
CA ALA A 209 9.25 -3.00 8.63
C ALA A 209 9.86 -1.61 8.44
N ALA A 210 10.97 -1.56 7.69
CA ALA A 210 11.75 -0.34 7.44
C ALA A 210 11.76 0.04 5.96
N TYR A 211 11.50 1.30 5.66
CA TYR A 211 11.62 1.83 4.31
C TYR A 211 13.09 1.88 3.88
N VAL A 212 13.41 1.24 2.75
CA VAL A 212 14.77 1.16 2.22
C VAL A 212 14.79 1.37 0.71
N ASN A 213 15.93 1.81 0.21
CA ASN A 213 16.20 1.98 -1.21
C ASN A 213 17.46 1.22 -1.63
N THR A 214 17.55 0.93 -2.93
CA THR A 214 18.71 0.28 -3.55
C THR A 214 19.15 1.09 -4.78
N PHE A 215 18.41 1.00 -5.88
CA PHE A 215 18.76 1.58 -7.18
C PHE A 215 18.81 3.11 -7.18
N GLN A 216 19.98 3.68 -7.49
CA GLN A 216 20.22 5.12 -7.53
C GLN A 216 21.29 5.56 -8.57
N ARG A 217 21.92 4.64 -9.33
CA ARG A 217 23.11 4.91 -10.16
C ARG A 217 23.00 4.50 -11.62
N GLY A 218 21.83 4.70 -12.22
CA GLY A 218 21.63 4.64 -13.67
C GLY A 218 21.57 3.23 -14.26
N GLU A 219 21.56 3.16 -15.60
CA GLU A 219 21.12 1.98 -16.36
C GLU A 219 21.99 0.72 -16.22
N GLN A 220 23.23 0.84 -15.75
CA GLN A 220 24.11 -0.31 -15.49
C GLN A 220 24.15 -0.75 -14.04
N GLU A 221 23.46 -0.06 -13.11
CA GLU A 221 23.35 -0.57 -11.74
C GLU A 221 22.33 -1.71 -11.69
N SER A 222 22.81 -2.95 -11.76
CA SER A 222 21.96 -4.11 -11.52
C SER A 222 21.70 -4.32 -10.03
N VAL A 223 20.78 -5.24 -9.70
CA VAL A 223 20.47 -5.63 -8.32
C VAL A 223 21.70 -6.09 -7.53
N TRP A 224 22.72 -6.59 -8.22
CA TRP A 224 23.97 -7.06 -7.62
C TRP A 224 24.97 -5.94 -7.30
N GLU A 225 24.73 -4.74 -7.84
CA GLU A 225 25.67 -3.63 -7.78
C GLU A 225 25.16 -2.50 -6.89
N ALA A 226 23.86 -2.47 -6.61
CA ALA A 226 23.23 -1.49 -5.75
C ALA A 226 23.74 -1.55 -4.29
N VAL A 227 23.62 -0.43 -3.58
CA VAL A 227 23.98 -0.35 -2.16
C VAL A 227 22.70 -0.07 -1.37
N PRO A 228 22.16 -1.05 -0.62
CA PRO A 228 21.00 -0.85 0.24
C PRO A 228 21.24 0.28 1.24
N HIS A 229 20.24 1.14 1.42
CA HIS A 229 20.32 2.31 2.28
C HIS A 229 18.93 2.72 2.80
N PRO A 230 18.84 3.34 3.99
CA PRO A 230 17.55 3.74 4.53
C PRO A 230 16.92 4.85 3.71
N SER A 231 15.60 4.79 3.52
CA SER A 231 14.83 5.88 2.92
C SER A 231 14.84 7.11 3.83
N GLN A 232 15.00 6.93 5.14
CA GLN A 232 15.06 7.97 6.16
C GLN A 232 16.52 8.07 6.70
N ASP A 233 17.37 8.83 6.01
CA ASP A 233 18.82 8.90 6.29
C ASP A 233 19.13 10.05 7.26
N ASP A 234 19.26 9.72 8.55
CA ASP A 234 19.73 10.62 9.61
C ASP A 234 21.26 10.66 9.77
N LYS A 235 21.98 9.96 8.89
CA LYS A 235 23.45 9.85 8.87
C LYS A 235 24.04 9.05 10.03
N SER A 236 23.23 8.28 10.75
CA SER A 236 23.71 7.31 11.75
C SER A 236 24.43 6.12 11.10
N PHE A 237 24.07 5.78 9.87
CA PHE A 237 24.72 4.79 9.02
C PHE A 237 25.47 5.45 7.85
N GLY A 238 26.21 4.65 7.07
CA GLY A 238 26.95 5.13 5.90
C GLY A 238 28.20 5.94 6.27
N LYS A 239 28.53 6.96 5.46
CA LYS A 239 29.71 7.79 5.68
C LYS A 239 29.45 8.81 6.80
N ALA A 240 30.37 8.87 7.77
CA ALA A 240 30.26 9.77 8.90
C ALA A 240 30.02 11.23 8.46
N GLY A 241 28.91 11.82 8.94
CA GLY A 241 28.50 13.19 8.63
C GLY A 241 27.79 13.37 7.29
N GLU A 242 27.74 12.35 6.43
CA GLU A 242 27.19 12.41 5.07
C GLU A 242 26.13 11.34 4.75
N GLY A 243 25.95 10.31 5.60
CA GLY A 243 25.01 9.21 5.32
C GLY A 243 25.41 8.43 4.07
N PHE A 244 24.42 7.98 3.29
CA PHE A 244 24.64 7.36 1.99
C PHE A 244 24.59 8.34 0.82
N MET A 245 24.12 9.58 1.02
CA MET A 245 23.86 10.56 -0.04
C MET A 245 25.07 10.81 -0.94
N SER A 246 26.26 10.86 -0.37
CA SER A 246 27.51 11.13 -1.09
C SER A 246 27.92 10.03 -2.08
N LEU A 247 27.26 8.86 -2.06
CA LEU A 247 27.41 7.83 -3.08
C LEU A 247 26.64 8.19 -4.37
N PHE A 248 25.56 8.95 -4.25
CA PHE A 248 24.58 9.18 -5.32
C PHE A 248 24.67 10.60 -5.88
N THR A 249 24.76 11.59 -5.00
CA THR A 249 24.78 13.01 -5.37
C THR A 249 25.90 13.76 -4.66
N LYS A 250 26.45 14.78 -5.32
CA LYS A 250 27.39 15.71 -4.72
C LYS A 250 26.90 17.15 -4.86
N GLU A 251 27.12 17.93 -3.82
CA GLU A 251 26.78 19.35 -3.71
C GLU A 251 27.93 20.12 -3.03
N GLY A 252 27.82 21.44 -2.91
CA GLY A 252 28.90 22.28 -2.37
C GLY A 252 29.13 22.12 -0.86
N ASN A 253 28.13 21.61 -0.13
CA ASN A 253 28.16 21.40 1.31
C ASN A 253 28.09 19.91 1.65
N ALA A 254 28.31 19.55 2.92
CA ALA A 254 27.96 18.21 3.40
C ALA A 254 26.43 18.03 3.32
N PRO A 255 25.93 16.87 2.86
CA PRO A 255 24.49 16.64 2.72
C PRO A 255 23.79 16.69 4.09
N ALA A 256 22.60 17.31 4.09
CA ALA A 256 21.71 17.28 5.23
C ALA A 256 21.13 15.88 5.44
N ALA A 257 20.79 15.55 6.70
CA ALA A 257 19.91 14.42 6.98
C ALA A 257 18.59 14.65 6.25
N GLN A 258 18.05 13.61 5.61
CA GLN A 258 16.92 13.73 4.69
C GLN A 258 16.18 12.40 4.55
N TRP A 259 14.97 12.47 4.00
CA TRP A 259 14.18 11.30 3.62
C TRP A 259 13.89 11.32 2.13
N ARG A 260 13.74 10.14 1.52
CA ARG A 260 13.35 9.97 0.12
C ARG A 260 12.58 8.66 -0.07
N TYR A 261 11.48 8.73 -0.81
CA TYR A 261 10.70 7.57 -1.21
C TYR A 261 10.53 7.60 -2.73
N THR A 262 10.51 6.41 -3.33
CA THR A 262 10.27 6.19 -4.76
C THR A 262 9.12 5.21 -4.90
N ASN A 263 8.16 5.47 -5.78
CA ASN A 263 7.09 4.53 -6.06
C ASN A 263 7.42 3.65 -7.28
N ALA A 264 6.68 2.56 -7.46
CA ALA A 264 6.65 1.80 -8.70
C ALA A 264 5.26 2.00 -9.33
N THR A 265 5.22 2.71 -10.46
CA THR A 265 3.95 3.22 -11.01
C THR A 265 2.97 2.12 -11.41
N ASP A 266 3.46 0.96 -11.83
CA ASP A 266 2.63 -0.19 -12.18
C ASP A 266 1.96 -0.82 -10.94
N ALA A 267 2.61 -0.74 -9.77
CA ALA A 267 2.07 -1.28 -8.53
C ALA A 267 0.88 -0.46 -8.01
N ASP A 268 1.04 0.86 -7.88
CA ASP A 268 -0.08 1.74 -7.50
C ASP A 268 -1.21 1.67 -8.55
N ALA A 269 -0.87 1.55 -9.84
CA ALA A 269 -1.87 1.39 -10.89
C ALA A 269 -2.58 0.02 -10.85
N ARG A 270 -1.93 -1.05 -10.41
CA ARG A 270 -2.54 -2.38 -10.22
C ARG A 270 -3.46 -2.43 -9.00
N ALA A 271 -3.19 -1.58 -8.00
CA ALA A 271 -4.03 -1.44 -6.82
C ALA A 271 -5.41 -0.83 -7.11
N VAL A 272 -5.47 0.10 -8.09
CA VAL A 272 -6.69 0.79 -8.55
C VAL A 272 -7.52 -0.08 -9.48
#